data_AF-A0A7J4EV78-F1
#
_entry.id   AF-A0A7J4EV78-F1
#
_cell.length_a   1.000
_cell.length_b   1.000
_cell.length_c   1.000
_cell.angle_alpha   90.00
_cell.angle_beta   90.00
_cell.angle_gamma   90.00
#
_symmetry.space_group_name_H-M   'P 1'
#
loop_
_entity.id
_entity.type
_entity.pdbx_description
1 polymer ?
#
loop_
_entity_poly.entity_id
_entity_poly.type
_entity_poly.pdbx_seq_one_letter_code
_entity_poly.pdbx_strand_id
1 'polypeptide(L)'
;MRKLAIAAVIAVVVVVSIGVMNWVQIKPEPKKVDIAYDYVMTQGLAESGMEKVKINGTVWNQGGKEARNLAITALFIDEYYGEIIEKPVRVKENLLPSEQINIHAEYLREKTIPKTEVKEKIRVEWTEDGQRKVRILPPVKSSESAGSVKFKENLRRYDDRFVIEIVPSKKGDYEVIYLFKESGNTRCGDEVFYDASDENPVTLSFPINKTSHVEYHVKIFGLDGMLLHESSASSSVEGVAE
;
A
#
# COMPACT_ATOMS: atom_id res chain seq x y z
N MET A 1 37.15 7.68 -59.82
CA MET A 1 36.47 8.57 -58.84
C MET A 1 35.13 8.01 -58.32
N ARG A 2 34.19 7.52 -59.16
CA ARG A 2 32.89 7.00 -58.71
C ARG A 2 32.91 5.89 -57.64
N LYS A 3 33.84 4.93 -57.75
CA LYS A 3 33.93 3.81 -56.78
C LYS A 3 34.40 4.23 -55.37
N LEU A 4 35.25 5.25 -55.28
CA LEU A 4 35.72 5.82 -54.01
C LEU A 4 34.63 6.62 -53.29
N ALA A 5 33.81 7.36 -54.05
CA ALA A 5 32.68 8.10 -53.49
C ALA A 5 31.62 7.16 -52.88
N ILE A 6 31.33 6.04 -53.54
CA ILE A 6 30.37 5.04 -53.04
C ILE A 6 30.88 4.37 -51.75
N ALA A 7 32.17 4.03 -51.68
CA ALA A 7 32.77 3.45 -50.48
C ALA A 7 32.75 4.42 -49.28
N ALA A 8 33.00 5.71 -49.52
CA ALA A 8 32.93 6.74 -48.48
C ALA A 8 31.50 6.92 -47.93
N VAL A 9 30.48 6.91 -48.80
CA VAL A 9 29.07 7.01 -48.38
C VAL A 9 28.66 5.80 -47.55
N ILE A 10 29.06 4.58 -47.94
CA ILE A 10 28.75 3.37 -47.17
C ILE A 10 29.42 3.41 -45.80
N ALA A 11 30.68 3.85 -45.72
CA ALA A 11 31.38 3.98 -44.44
C ALA A 11 30.69 4.97 -43.49
N VAL A 12 30.23 6.12 -44.01
CA VAL A 12 29.49 7.11 -43.22
C VAL A 12 28.16 6.55 -42.74
N VAL A 13 27.41 5.85 -43.60
CA VAL A 13 26.13 5.22 -43.22
C VAL A 13 26.33 4.17 -42.12
N VAL A 14 27.37 3.33 -42.22
CA VAL A 14 27.65 2.30 -41.21
C VAL A 14 28.03 2.92 -39.86
N VAL A 15 28.87 3.97 -39.84
CA VAL A 15 29.26 4.66 -38.59
C VAL A 15 28.06 5.34 -37.94
N VAL A 16 27.20 6.00 -38.73
CA VAL A 16 25.97 6.62 -38.22
C VAL A 16 24.99 5.56 -37.70
N SER A 17 24.85 4.43 -38.39
CA SER A 17 23.95 3.34 -37.99
C SER A 17 24.40 2.68 -36.69
N ILE A 18 25.70 2.43 -36.52
CA ILE A 18 26.28 1.89 -35.28
C ILE A 18 26.20 2.91 -34.15
N GLY A 19 26.45 4.19 -34.45
CA GLY A 19 26.30 5.29 -33.48
C GLY A 19 24.88 5.40 -32.93
N VAL A 20 23.86 5.32 -33.80
CA VAL A 20 22.45 5.35 -33.41
C VAL A 20 22.04 4.08 -32.66
N MET A 21 22.47 2.89 -33.09
CA MET A 21 22.18 1.64 -32.37
C MET A 21 22.77 1.63 -30.95
N ASN A 22 24.01 2.11 -30.78
CA ASN A 22 24.63 2.25 -29.45
C ASN A 22 23.93 3.31 -28.59
N TRP A 23 23.40 4.39 -29.18
CA TRP A 23 22.68 5.42 -28.42
C TRP A 23 21.28 4.98 -27.97
N VAL A 24 20.62 4.13 -28.76
CA VAL A 24 19.30 3.57 -28.43
C VAL A 24 19.38 2.49 -27.35
N GLN A 25 20.49 1.74 -27.27
CA GLN A 25 20.68 0.68 -26.27
C GLN A 25 21.16 1.17 -24.89
N ILE A 26 21.69 2.41 -24.77
CA ILE A 26 22.17 2.98 -23.50
C ILE A 26 21.21 4.08 -23.02
N LYS A 27 19.92 3.77 -22.94
CA LYS A 27 19.06 4.45 -21.97
C LYS A 27 19.15 3.63 -20.69
N PRO A 28 20.01 3.98 -19.71
CA PRO A 28 19.94 3.33 -18.42
C PRO A 28 18.49 3.47 -17.93
N GLU A 29 17.91 2.37 -17.47
CA GLU A 29 16.58 2.42 -16.89
C GLU A 29 16.53 3.54 -15.85
N PRO A 30 15.48 4.37 -15.83
CA PRO A 30 15.39 5.45 -14.88
C PRO A 30 15.51 4.86 -13.48
N LYS A 31 16.52 5.31 -12.72
CA LYS A 31 16.73 4.90 -11.34
C LYS A 31 15.46 5.23 -10.54
N LYS A 32 14.95 4.25 -9.78
CA LYS A 32 13.79 4.38 -8.92
C LYS A 32 14.20 4.24 -7.46
N VAL A 33 13.34 4.72 -6.57
CA VAL A 33 13.33 4.33 -5.17
C VAL A 33 12.85 2.88 -5.09
N ASP A 34 13.56 2.06 -4.33
CA ASP A 34 13.12 0.70 -4.04
C ASP A 34 13.38 0.42 -2.57
N ILE A 35 12.31 0.23 -1.81
CA ILE A 35 12.34 0.06 -0.37
C ILE A 35 12.29 -1.42 -0.04
N ALA A 36 13.38 -1.91 0.55
CA ALA A 36 13.51 -3.25 1.09
C ALA A 36 13.44 -3.23 2.62
N TYR A 37 13.21 -4.41 3.19
CA TYR A 37 12.97 -4.57 4.61
C TYR A 37 13.42 -5.94 5.11
N ASP A 38 13.74 -5.99 6.40
CA ASP A 38 13.87 -7.20 7.18
C ASP A 38 13.35 -6.87 8.57
N TYR A 39 12.25 -7.52 8.98
CA TYR A 39 11.70 -7.30 10.30
C TYR A 39 11.05 -8.55 10.86
N VAL A 40 11.00 -8.59 12.19
CA VAL A 40 10.33 -9.62 12.97
C VAL A 40 9.26 -8.99 13.84
N MET A 41 8.13 -9.67 13.90
CA MET A 41 7.04 -9.37 14.83
C MET A 41 7.07 -10.39 15.97
N THR A 42 6.87 -9.90 17.19
CA THR A 42 6.66 -10.77 18.36
C THR A 42 5.42 -10.34 19.11
N GLN A 43 4.58 -11.30 19.46
CA GLN A 43 3.37 -11.09 20.25
C GLN A 43 3.34 -12.05 21.44
N GLY A 44 3.49 -11.51 22.64
CA GLY A 44 3.65 -12.31 23.83
C GLY A 44 3.25 -11.61 25.13
N LEU A 45 3.29 -12.39 26.21
CA LEU A 45 2.90 -11.92 27.53
C LEU A 45 3.76 -10.73 27.97
N ALA A 46 3.10 -9.66 28.40
CA ALA A 46 3.69 -8.62 29.22
C ALA A 46 3.26 -8.79 30.68
N GLU A 47 3.75 -7.90 31.54
CA GLU A 47 3.35 -7.83 32.94
C GLU A 47 1.84 -7.56 33.06
N SER A 48 1.22 -8.09 34.12
CA SER A 48 -0.15 -7.71 34.56
C SER A 48 -1.25 -7.80 33.51
N GLY A 49 -1.60 -9.01 33.04
CA GLY A 49 -2.79 -9.19 32.18
C GLY A 49 -2.69 -8.58 30.77
N MET A 50 -1.56 -7.94 30.44
CA MET A 50 -1.31 -7.31 29.15
C MET A 50 -0.55 -8.24 28.20
N GLU A 51 -0.78 -8.03 26.91
CA GLU A 51 -0.02 -8.58 25.81
C GLU A 51 0.74 -7.46 25.11
N LYS A 52 1.96 -7.77 24.67
CA LYS A 52 2.88 -6.85 24.01
C LYS A 52 3.16 -7.36 22.62
N VAL A 53 2.88 -6.51 21.65
CA VAL A 53 3.18 -6.69 20.23
C VAL A 53 4.33 -5.77 19.86
N LYS A 54 5.38 -6.32 19.27
CA LYS A 54 6.59 -5.59 18.93
C LYS A 54 7.01 -5.86 17.50
N ILE A 55 7.41 -4.81 16.81
CA ILE A 55 8.13 -4.89 15.54
C ILE A 55 9.56 -4.43 15.77
N ASN A 56 10.53 -5.23 15.33
CA ASN A 56 11.94 -4.87 15.30
C ASN A 56 12.51 -5.24 13.93
N GLY A 57 13.29 -4.35 13.33
CA GLY A 57 13.87 -4.63 12.04
C GLY A 57 14.61 -3.45 11.44
N THR A 58 14.80 -3.52 10.12
CA THR A 58 15.46 -2.50 9.32
C THR A 58 14.72 -2.30 8.01
N VAL A 59 14.64 -1.05 7.55
CA VAL A 59 14.16 -0.67 6.23
C VAL A 59 15.30 0.05 5.52
N TRP A 60 15.53 -0.23 4.23
CA TRP A 60 16.58 0.43 3.47
C TRP A 60 16.17 0.69 2.02
N ASN A 61 16.80 1.69 1.42
CA ASN A 61 16.59 2.02 0.01
C ASN A 61 17.61 1.23 -0.84
N GLN A 62 17.21 0.12 -1.43
CA GLN A 62 18.04 -0.62 -2.39
C GLN A 62 17.98 -0.03 -3.81
N GLY A 63 17.14 0.97 -4.03
CA GLY A 63 17.00 1.69 -5.28
C GLY A 63 18.17 2.62 -5.57
N GLY A 64 18.20 3.13 -6.80
CA GLY A 64 19.25 4.05 -7.27
C GLY A 64 18.95 5.53 -7.03
N LYS A 65 17.79 5.86 -6.44
CA LYS A 65 17.29 7.22 -6.26
C LYS A 65 16.97 7.50 -4.80
N GLU A 66 17.20 8.73 -4.36
CA GLU A 66 16.81 9.22 -3.03
C GLU A 66 15.29 9.14 -2.81
N ALA A 67 14.86 8.56 -1.69
CA ALA A 67 13.48 8.62 -1.24
C ALA A 67 13.28 9.88 -0.40
N ARG A 68 12.63 10.91 -0.99
CA ARG A 68 12.47 12.21 -0.32
C ARG A 68 11.30 12.23 0.63
N ASN A 69 11.41 13.01 1.71
CA ASN A 69 10.34 13.18 2.70
C ASN A 69 9.81 11.84 3.23
N LEU A 70 10.71 10.92 3.59
CA LEU A 70 10.34 9.60 4.06
C LEU A 70 9.54 9.71 5.36
N ALA A 71 8.45 8.96 5.44
CA ALA A 71 7.73 8.65 6.66
C ALA A 71 7.55 7.14 6.79
N ILE A 72 7.94 6.60 7.94
CA ILE A 72 7.77 5.18 8.28
C ILE A 72 6.83 5.10 9.48
N THR A 73 5.75 4.35 9.32
CA THR A 73 4.74 4.12 10.35
C THR A 73 4.49 2.63 10.51
N ALA A 74 4.60 2.13 11.74
CA ALA A 74 4.14 0.79 12.07
C ALA A 74 2.61 0.80 12.27
N LEU A 75 1.93 -0.16 11.67
CA LEU A 75 0.50 -0.39 11.77
C LEU A 75 0.29 -1.69 12.53
N PHE A 76 -0.45 -1.63 13.63
CA PHE A 76 -0.96 -2.81 14.34
C PHE A 76 -2.47 -2.86 14.10
N ILE A 77 -2.92 -3.90 13.42
CA ILE A 77 -4.31 -4.11 13.03
C ILE A 77 -4.89 -5.13 14.00
N ASP A 78 -5.61 -4.62 15.00
CA ASP A 78 -6.23 -5.40 16.06
C ASP A 78 -7.72 -5.58 15.77
N GLU A 79 -8.04 -6.64 15.02
CA GLU A 79 -9.42 -6.93 14.62
C GLU A 79 -10.32 -7.28 15.81
N TYR A 80 -9.74 -7.74 16.93
CA TYR A 80 -10.52 -8.08 18.13
C TYR A 80 -11.06 -6.84 18.83
N TYR A 81 -10.22 -5.80 18.97
CA TYR A 81 -10.64 -4.51 19.51
C TYR A 81 -11.18 -3.56 18.43
N GLY A 82 -11.09 -3.94 17.15
CA GLY A 82 -11.53 -3.13 16.02
C GLY A 82 -10.67 -1.88 15.82
N GLU A 83 -9.39 -1.93 16.17
CA GLU A 83 -8.49 -0.78 16.15
C GLU A 83 -7.35 -0.96 15.13
N ILE A 84 -6.95 0.16 14.49
CA ILE A 84 -5.69 0.24 13.74
C ILE A 84 -4.81 1.25 14.47
N ILE A 85 -3.74 0.75 15.09
CA ILE A 85 -2.83 1.58 15.86
C ILE A 85 -1.64 1.97 14.98
N GLU A 86 -1.52 3.27 14.72
CA GLU A 86 -0.39 3.83 13.98
C GLU A 86 0.69 4.31 14.95
N LYS A 87 1.90 3.75 14.84
CA LYS A 87 3.09 4.19 15.59
C LYS A 87 4.11 4.78 14.62
N PRO A 88 4.30 6.12 14.59
CA PRO A 88 5.33 6.71 13.74
C PRO A 88 6.71 6.28 14.25
N VAL A 89 7.53 5.75 13.34
CA VAL A 89 8.91 5.31 13.62
C VAL A 89 9.90 6.40 13.21
N ARG A 90 9.72 6.97 12.02
CA ARG A 90 10.56 8.05 11.48
C ARG A 90 9.73 8.98 10.61
N VAL A 91 9.98 10.29 10.68
CA VAL A 91 9.23 11.31 9.92
C VAL A 91 10.19 12.40 9.44
N LYS A 92 10.09 12.78 8.15
CA LYS A 92 10.71 13.95 7.48
C LYS A 92 12.20 13.86 7.11
N GLU A 93 12.78 12.67 7.06
CA GLU A 93 14.16 12.48 6.59
C GLU A 93 14.17 11.96 5.13
N ASN A 94 15.22 12.26 4.37
CA ASN A 94 15.43 11.62 3.08
C ASN A 94 16.22 10.33 3.29
N LEU A 95 15.91 9.29 2.51
CA LEU A 95 16.67 8.04 2.54
C LEU A 95 17.47 7.88 1.25
N LEU A 96 18.78 8.06 1.38
CA LEU A 96 19.71 7.91 0.27
C LEU A 96 19.80 6.44 -0.19
N PRO A 97 20.24 6.18 -1.44
CA PRO A 97 20.57 4.83 -1.86
C PRO A 97 21.49 4.12 -0.87
N SER A 98 21.17 2.87 -0.55
CA SER A 98 21.84 1.99 0.42
C SER A 98 21.80 2.43 1.88
N GLU A 99 21.15 3.55 2.20
CA GLU A 99 20.95 3.99 3.58
C GLU A 99 19.88 3.13 4.26
N GLN A 100 20.07 2.88 5.56
CA GLN A 100 19.25 1.99 6.37
C GLN A 100 18.67 2.73 7.58
N ILE A 101 17.45 2.36 7.96
CA ILE A 101 16.76 2.86 9.15
C ILE A 101 16.32 1.66 9.99
N ASN A 102 16.74 1.64 11.25
CA ASN A 102 16.21 0.69 12.23
C ASN A 102 14.77 1.04 12.59
N ILE A 103 13.90 0.04 12.56
CA ILE A 103 12.51 0.17 12.97
C ILE A 103 12.29 -0.50 14.33
N HIS A 104 11.63 0.22 15.22
CA HIS A 104 11.18 -0.28 16.51
C HIS A 104 9.82 0.33 16.83
N ALA A 105 8.83 -0.54 17.08
CA ALA A 105 7.50 -0.11 17.50
C ALA A 105 6.90 -1.12 18.48
N GLU A 106 6.14 -0.62 19.44
CA GLU A 106 5.45 -1.42 20.45
C GLU A 106 3.97 -1.01 20.54
N TYR A 107 3.12 -2.02 20.66
CA TYR A 107 1.71 -1.90 21.00
C TYR A 107 1.41 -2.80 22.20
N LEU A 108 0.74 -2.23 23.21
CA LEU A 108 0.29 -2.92 24.41
C LEU A 108 -1.23 -3.02 24.37
N ARG A 109 -1.76 -4.22 24.62
CA ARG A 109 -3.19 -4.47 24.69
C ARG A 109 -3.54 -5.43 25.81
N GLU A 110 -4.80 -5.48 26.20
CA GLU A 110 -5.29 -6.50 27.13
C GLU A 110 -5.23 -7.90 26.49
N LYS A 111 -5.00 -8.93 27.31
CA LYS A 111 -5.00 -10.32 26.82
C LYS A 111 -6.38 -10.75 26.39
N THR A 112 -6.45 -11.44 25.27
CA THR A 112 -7.67 -12.02 24.74
C THR A 112 -7.76 -13.51 25.08
N ILE A 113 -8.97 -13.99 25.37
CA ILE A 113 -9.27 -15.42 25.60
C ILE A 113 -10.48 -15.79 24.73
N PRO A 114 -10.31 -16.64 23.69
CA PRO A 114 -9.06 -17.25 23.24
C PRO A 114 -8.06 -16.19 22.74
N LYS A 115 -6.76 -16.55 22.72
CA LYS A 115 -5.72 -15.66 22.20
C LYS A 115 -6.02 -15.34 20.73
N THR A 116 -6.04 -14.06 20.40
CA THR A 116 -6.17 -13.53 19.04
C THR A 116 -4.82 -13.02 18.54
N GLU A 117 -4.61 -13.02 17.24
CA GLU A 117 -3.39 -12.44 16.64
C GLU A 117 -3.62 -10.97 16.31
N VAL A 118 -2.56 -10.16 16.40
CA VAL A 118 -2.53 -8.80 15.87
C VAL A 118 -1.77 -8.85 14.56
N LYS A 119 -2.38 -8.40 13.46
CA LYS A 119 -1.67 -8.28 12.19
C LYS A 119 -0.81 -7.03 12.19
N GLU A 120 0.34 -7.08 11.55
CA GLU A 120 1.26 -5.96 11.47
C GLU A 120 1.61 -5.59 10.03
N LYS A 121 1.79 -4.30 9.80
CA LYS A 121 2.34 -3.76 8.55
C LYS A 121 3.27 -2.60 8.85
N ILE A 122 4.26 -2.38 7.99
CA ILE A 122 5.01 -1.12 7.95
C ILE A 122 4.55 -0.33 6.73
N ARG A 123 3.98 0.86 6.97
CA ARG A 123 3.65 1.83 5.92
C ARG A 123 4.86 2.74 5.71
N VAL A 124 5.37 2.75 4.49
CA VAL A 124 6.45 3.63 4.04
C VAL A 124 5.90 4.61 3.01
N GLU A 125 6.08 5.90 3.27
CA GLU A 125 5.64 6.98 2.39
C GLU A 125 6.85 7.81 1.97
N TRP A 126 6.92 8.18 0.69
CA TRP A 126 7.99 9.04 0.16
C TRP A 126 7.49 9.87 -1.01
N THR A 127 8.30 10.83 -1.43
CA THR A 127 8.10 11.61 -2.66
C THR A 127 9.08 11.14 -3.72
N GLU A 128 8.58 10.73 -4.88
CA GLU A 128 9.37 10.39 -6.06
C GLU A 128 8.77 11.12 -7.27
N ASP A 129 9.61 11.84 -8.01
CA ASP A 129 9.19 12.62 -9.19
C ASP A 129 8.03 13.58 -8.92
N GLY A 130 8.04 14.20 -7.73
CA GLY A 130 7.00 15.14 -7.29
C GLY A 130 5.68 14.48 -6.89
N GLN A 131 5.59 13.14 -6.92
CA GLN A 131 4.40 12.39 -6.52
C GLN A 131 4.62 11.69 -5.18
N ARG A 132 3.60 11.71 -4.31
CA ARG A 132 3.55 10.86 -3.13
C ARG A 132 3.43 9.40 -3.56
N LYS A 133 4.28 8.56 -3.00
CA LYS A 133 4.26 7.10 -3.11
C LYS A 133 4.07 6.53 -1.71
N VAL A 134 3.31 5.45 -1.63
CA VAL A 134 3.04 4.73 -0.38
C VAL A 134 3.18 3.25 -0.67
N ARG A 135 3.85 2.54 0.23
CA ARG A 135 3.98 1.09 0.20
C ARG A 135 3.72 0.50 1.59
N ILE A 136 3.04 -0.64 1.65
CA ILE A 136 2.93 -1.47 2.86
C ILE A 136 3.85 -2.68 2.78
N LEU A 137 4.40 -3.07 3.92
CA LEU A 137 5.37 -4.17 4.06
C LEU A 137 4.96 -5.12 5.21
N PRO A 138 5.11 -6.45 5.05
CA PRO A 138 5.49 -7.12 3.83
C PRO A 138 4.39 -7.01 2.76
N PRO A 139 4.76 -6.96 1.47
CA PRO A 139 3.81 -7.15 0.38
C PRO A 139 3.32 -8.61 0.36
N VAL A 140 2.11 -8.83 -0.14
CA VAL A 140 1.54 -10.18 -0.31
C VAL A 140 2.29 -10.99 -1.36
N LYS A 141 2.72 -10.35 -2.45
CA LYS A 141 3.58 -10.95 -3.50
C LYS A 141 4.65 -9.97 -3.94
N SER A 142 5.86 -10.45 -4.18
CA SER A 142 6.99 -9.60 -4.61
C SER A 142 6.99 -9.23 -6.10
N SER A 143 5.96 -9.57 -6.88
CA SER A 143 5.99 -9.44 -8.34
C SER A 143 4.78 -8.71 -8.94
N GLU A 144 5.11 -7.95 -9.99
CA GLU A 144 4.32 -7.12 -10.89
C GLU A 144 3.35 -6.12 -10.25
N SER A 145 3.72 -4.83 -10.36
CA SER A 145 2.82 -3.73 -10.08
C SER A 145 1.58 -3.83 -10.97
N ALA A 146 0.39 -3.70 -10.37
CA ALA A 146 -0.88 -3.65 -11.10
C ALA A 146 -0.96 -2.47 -12.10
N GLY A 147 0.06 -1.60 -12.11
CA GLY A 147 0.11 -0.38 -12.89
C GLY A 147 -0.93 0.62 -12.42
N SER A 148 -1.27 1.59 -13.26
CA SER A 148 -2.38 2.50 -12.95
C SER A 148 -3.71 1.75 -13.05
N VAL A 149 -4.40 1.65 -11.91
CA VAL A 149 -5.76 1.13 -11.76
C VAL A 149 -6.63 2.26 -11.22
N LYS A 150 -7.76 2.53 -11.88
CA LYS A 150 -8.82 3.40 -11.35
C LYS A 150 -9.85 2.54 -10.62
N PHE A 151 -10.46 3.10 -9.59
CA PHE A 151 -11.50 2.43 -8.80
C PHE A 151 -12.75 3.29 -8.78
N LYS A 152 -13.91 2.64 -8.91
CA LYS A 152 -15.22 3.25 -8.75
C LYS A 152 -15.85 2.69 -7.48
N GLU A 153 -16.26 3.57 -6.59
CA GLU A 153 -16.89 3.20 -5.34
C GLU A 153 -18.41 3.33 -5.45
N ASN A 154 -19.13 2.30 -5.00
CA ASN A 154 -20.58 2.30 -4.86
C ASN A 154 -20.93 1.94 -3.41
N LEU A 155 -21.64 2.84 -2.74
CA LEU A 155 -22.09 2.66 -1.36
C LEU A 155 -23.56 2.25 -1.36
N ARG A 156 -23.89 1.20 -0.61
CA ARG A 156 -25.27 0.77 -0.42
C ARG A 156 -25.58 0.63 1.05
N ARG A 157 -26.68 1.24 1.47
CA ARG A 157 -27.20 1.11 2.82
C ARG A 157 -28.51 0.32 2.78
N TYR A 158 -28.56 -0.72 3.58
CA TYR A 158 -29.75 -1.53 3.83
C TYR A 158 -30.17 -1.36 5.29
N ASP A 159 -31.32 -1.92 5.65
CA ASP A 159 -31.84 -1.82 7.02
C ASP A 159 -30.98 -2.56 8.05
N ASP A 160 -30.21 -3.57 7.62
CA ASP A 160 -29.40 -4.46 8.45
C ASP A 160 -27.89 -4.40 8.17
N ARG A 161 -27.48 -3.74 7.08
CA ARG A 161 -26.07 -3.71 6.65
C ARG A 161 -25.69 -2.50 5.80
N PHE A 162 -24.42 -2.16 5.85
CA PHE A 162 -23.76 -1.18 5.00
C PHE A 162 -22.74 -1.90 4.11
N VAL A 163 -22.81 -1.67 2.81
CA VAL A 163 -21.97 -2.34 1.82
C VAL A 163 -21.17 -1.32 1.04
N ILE A 164 -19.86 -1.54 0.99
CA ILE A 164 -18.90 -0.79 0.19
C ILE A 164 -18.46 -1.71 -0.96
N GLU A 165 -18.88 -1.39 -2.18
CA GLU A 165 -18.43 -2.08 -3.39
C GLU A 165 -17.41 -1.19 -4.12
N ILE A 166 -16.18 -1.68 -4.28
CA ILE A 166 -15.11 -0.98 -4.97
C ILE A 166 -14.76 -1.76 -6.25
N VAL A 167 -15.11 -1.17 -7.38
CA VAL A 167 -14.96 -1.76 -8.72
C VAL A 167 -13.65 -1.29 -9.35
N PRO A 168 -12.66 -2.17 -9.58
CA PRO A 168 -11.45 -1.81 -10.28
C PRO A 168 -11.67 -1.75 -11.80
N SER A 169 -11.02 -0.80 -12.46
CA SER A 169 -11.01 -0.66 -13.93
C SER A 169 -10.22 -1.74 -14.67
N LYS A 170 -9.46 -2.54 -13.93
CA LYS A 170 -8.67 -3.68 -14.44
C LYS A 170 -8.86 -4.83 -13.48
N LYS A 171 -8.97 -6.03 -14.04
CA LYS A 171 -9.03 -7.24 -13.23
C LYS A 171 -7.69 -7.48 -12.52
N GLY A 172 -7.72 -7.86 -11.25
CA GLY A 172 -6.50 -8.10 -10.49
C GLY A 172 -6.72 -8.56 -9.05
N ASP A 173 -5.63 -8.86 -8.38
CA ASP A 173 -5.61 -9.19 -6.96
C ASP A 173 -5.24 -7.93 -6.15
N TYR A 174 -5.92 -7.71 -5.04
CA TYR A 174 -5.72 -6.52 -4.20
C TYR A 174 -5.69 -6.87 -2.72
N GLU A 175 -4.81 -6.18 -1.99
CA GLU A 175 -4.80 -6.19 -0.53
C GLU A 175 -5.56 -4.95 -0.03
N VAL A 176 -6.43 -5.13 0.96
CA VAL A 176 -7.38 -4.11 1.43
C VAL A 176 -7.26 -4.00 2.94
N ILE A 177 -6.84 -2.82 3.39
CA ILE A 177 -6.87 -2.45 4.81
C ILE A 177 -8.05 -1.51 5.02
N TYR A 178 -8.94 -1.86 5.93
CA TYR A 178 -10.14 -1.07 6.20
C TYR A 178 -10.34 -0.79 7.70
N LEU A 179 -11.00 0.33 7.98
CA LEU A 179 -11.56 0.69 9.26
C LEU A 179 -12.98 1.19 9.04
N PHE A 180 -13.94 0.55 9.69
CA PHE A 180 -15.36 0.89 9.69
C PHE A 180 -15.77 1.25 11.11
N LYS A 181 -16.56 2.32 11.27
CA LYS A 181 -17.10 2.76 12.55
C LYS A 181 -18.60 2.93 12.44
N GLU A 182 -19.32 2.45 13.43
CA GLU A 182 -20.76 2.59 13.57
C GLU A 182 -21.09 3.06 14.98
N SER A 183 -21.54 4.31 15.12
CA SER A 183 -21.98 4.86 16.42
C SER A 183 -20.99 4.60 17.57
N GLY A 184 -19.68 4.61 17.30
CA GLY A 184 -18.60 4.34 18.25
C GLY A 184 -18.07 2.90 18.27
N ASN A 185 -18.77 1.93 17.70
CA ASN A 185 -18.27 0.57 17.52
C ASN A 185 -17.38 0.50 16.28
N THR A 186 -16.19 -0.07 16.40
CA THR A 186 -15.22 -0.12 15.31
C THR A 186 -14.98 -1.55 14.84
N ARG A 187 -14.73 -1.71 13.55
CA ARG A 187 -14.33 -2.95 12.90
C ARG A 187 -13.21 -2.62 11.94
N CYS A 188 -12.14 -3.38 11.95
CA CYS A 188 -11.03 -3.21 11.02
C CYS A 188 -10.63 -4.56 10.42
N GLY A 189 -9.75 -4.52 9.44
CA GLY A 189 -9.20 -5.73 8.85
C GLY A 189 -8.13 -5.46 7.82
N ASP A 190 -7.46 -6.55 7.47
CA ASP A 190 -6.43 -6.66 6.43
C ASP A 190 -6.71 -7.94 5.64
N GLU A 191 -7.24 -7.78 4.43
CA GLU A 191 -7.78 -8.87 3.61
C GLU A 191 -7.26 -8.81 2.18
N VAL A 192 -7.14 -9.99 1.55
CA VAL A 192 -6.74 -10.11 0.15
C VAL A 192 -7.93 -10.57 -0.69
N PHE A 193 -8.27 -9.77 -1.69
CA PHE A 193 -9.31 -10.05 -2.67
C PHE A 193 -8.67 -10.50 -3.97
N TYR A 194 -8.93 -11.75 -4.36
CA TYR A 194 -8.43 -12.32 -5.60
C TYR A 194 -9.41 -12.11 -6.74
N ASP A 195 -8.88 -11.96 -7.95
CA ASP A 195 -9.69 -11.93 -9.18
C ASP A 195 -10.76 -10.82 -9.20
N ALA A 196 -10.49 -9.70 -8.52
CA ALA A 196 -11.43 -8.61 -8.40
C ALA A 196 -11.58 -7.86 -9.74
N SER A 197 -12.82 -7.56 -10.12
CA SER A 197 -13.22 -7.00 -11.42
C SER A 197 -14.54 -6.24 -11.31
N ASP A 198 -15.11 -5.82 -12.43
CA ASP A 198 -16.47 -5.25 -12.50
C ASP A 198 -17.58 -6.26 -12.22
N GLU A 199 -17.37 -7.53 -12.59
CA GLU A 199 -18.28 -8.63 -12.25
C GLU A 199 -18.08 -9.17 -10.83
N ASN A 200 -16.89 -8.98 -10.25
CA ASN A 200 -16.51 -9.43 -8.91
C ASN A 200 -15.80 -8.30 -8.13
N PRO A 201 -16.52 -7.28 -7.65
CA PRO A 201 -15.90 -6.14 -6.97
C PRO A 201 -15.33 -6.51 -5.60
N VAL A 202 -14.37 -5.72 -5.12
CA VAL A 202 -13.99 -5.73 -3.71
C VAL A 202 -15.22 -5.30 -2.90
N THR A 203 -15.74 -6.20 -2.07
CA THR A 203 -17.00 -6.00 -1.35
C THR A 203 -16.78 -6.13 0.15
N LEU A 204 -16.95 -5.03 0.88
CA LEU A 204 -16.95 -5.02 2.35
C LEU A 204 -18.38 -4.82 2.83
N SER A 205 -18.88 -5.72 3.68
CA SER A 205 -20.25 -5.69 4.19
C SER A 205 -20.25 -5.73 5.71
N PHE A 206 -20.80 -4.69 6.33
CA PHE A 206 -20.85 -4.53 7.78
C PHE A 206 -22.29 -4.55 8.27
N PRO A 207 -22.64 -5.35 9.30
CA PRO A 207 -23.93 -5.23 9.94
C PRO A 207 -24.04 -3.85 10.61
N ILE A 208 -25.20 -3.21 10.45
CA ILE A 208 -25.49 -1.91 11.06
C ILE A 208 -26.93 -1.85 11.57
N ASN A 209 -27.18 -0.94 12.51
CA ASN A 209 -28.53 -0.50 12.78
C ASN A 209 -28.96 0.53 11.74
N LYS A 210 -30.22 0.43 11.29
CA LYS A 210 -30.82 1.29 10.25
C LYS A 210 -30.51 2.78 10.40
N THR A 211 -30.54 3.31 11.62
CA THR A 211 -30.34 4.74 11.92
C THR A 211 -28.92 5.11 12.37
N SER A 212 -27.98 4.17 12.43
CA SER A 212 -26.62 4.44 12.91
C SER A 212 -25.85 5.38 11.98
N HIS A 213 -25.07 6.28 12.57
CA HIS A 213 -24.03 6.99 11.83
C HIS A 213 -22.89 6.03 11.51
N VAL A 214 -22.44 6.03 10.26
CA VAL A 214 -21.33 5.19 9.79
C VAL A 214 -20.18 6.03 9.25
N GLU A 215 -18.96 5.58 9.52
CA GLU A 215 -17.74 6.14 8.94
C GLU A 215 -16.89 4.99 8.44
N TYR A 216 -16.18 5.19 7.34
CA TYR A 216 -15.21 4.22 6.88
C TYR A 216 -13.96 4.88 6.31
N HIS A 217 -12.88 4.12 6.36
CA HIS A 217 -11.61 4.40 5.73
C HIS A 217 -11.12 3.12 5.07
N VAL A 218 -10.87 3.15 3.76
CA VAL A 218 -10.42 1.98 3.00
C VAL A 218 -9.17 2.36 2.21
N LYS A 219 -8.15 1.51 2.28
CA LYS A 219 -6.94 1.59 1.47
C LYS A 219 -6.79 0.30 0.68
N ILE A 220 -6.57 0.43 -0.63
CA ILE A 220 -6.35 -0.68 -1.54
C ILE A 220 -4.92 -0.61 -2.05
N PHE A 221 -4.23 -1.73 -1.94
CA PHE A 221 -2.86 -1.93 -2.37
C PHE A 221 -2.81 -3.00 -3.46
N GLY A 222 -1.86 -2.86 -4.38
CA GLY A 222 -1.43 -3.98 -5.21
C GLY A 222 -0.73 -5.01 -4.35
N LEU A 223 -0.62 -6.25 -4.83
CA LEU A 223 0.09 -7.28 -4.06
C LEU A 223 1.57 -6.97 -3.85
N ASP A 224 2.16 -6.07 -4.65
CA ASP A 224 3.51 -5.49 -4.49
C ASP A 224 3.62 -4.52 -3.29
N GLY A 225 2.50 -4.26 -2.61
CA GLY A 225 2.34 -3.38 -1.47
C GLY A 225 2.11 -1.93 -1.84
N MET A 226 2.08 -1.55 -3.12
CA MET A 226 1.93 -0.14 -3.53
C MET A 226 0.49 0.31 -3.39
N LEU A 227 0.27 1.50 -2.80
CA LEU A 227 -1.08 2.08 -2.66
C LEU A 227 -1.65 2.43 -4.03
N LEU A 228 -2.84 1.92 -4.33
CA LEU A 228 -3.56 2.17 -5.57
C LEU A 228 -4.80 3.05 -5.35
N HIS A 229 -5.43 2.95 -4.18
CA HIS A 229 -6.63 3.71 -3.84
C HIS A 229 -6.76 3.95 -2.34
N GLU A 230 -7.28 5.12 -1.98
CA GLU A 230 -7.60 5.50 -0.61
C GLU A 230 -8.94 6.24 -0.65
N SER A 231 -9.90 5.77 0.14
CA SER A 231 -11.23 6.38 0.27
C SER A 231 -11.60 6.55 1.74
N SER A 232 -12.36 7.60 2.03
CA SER A 232 -12.93 7.87 3.35
C SER A 232 -14.24 8.62 3.18
N ALA A 233 -15.28 8.16 3.86
CA ALA A 233 -16.52 8.92 3.93
C ALA A 233 -17.23 8.67 5.26
N SER A 234 -18.19 9.55 5.55
CA SER A 234 -19.13 9.42 6.63
C SER A 234 -20.55 9.56 6.08
N SER A 235 -21.49 8.79 6.64
CA SER A 235 -22.89 8.81 6.24
C SER A 235 -23.78 8.71 7.48
N SER A 236 -24.58 9.75 7.69
CA SER A 236 -25.75 9.72 8.56
C SER A 236 -27.01 9.46 7.73
N VAL A 237 -28.06 8.95 8.36
CA VAL A 237 -29.40 9.02 7.78
C VAL A 237 -29.85 10.47 7.90
N GLU A 238 -29.72 11.27 6.84
CA GLU A 238 -30.66 12.37 6.65
C GLU A 238 -31.98 11.75 6.25
N GLY A 239 -32.99 11.93 7.11
CA GLY A 239 -34.34 11.48 6.83
C GLY A 239 -34.77 12.01 5.46
N VAL A 240 -35.20 11.11 4.59
CA VAL A 240 -36.04 11.49 3.46
C VAL A 240 -37.28 12.10 4.10
N ALA A 241 -37.38 13.43 4.08
CA ALA A 241 -38.65 14.10 4.31
C ALA A 241 -39.63 13.58 3.24
N GLU A 242 -40.77 13.08 3.71
CA GLU A 242 -41.90 12.58 2.91
C GLU A 242 -42.28 13.49 1.74
#